data_AF-A0AAE4AJ83-F1
#
_entry.id   AF-A0AAE4AJ83-F1
#
_cell.length_a   1.000
_cell.length_b   1.000
_cell.length_c   1.000
_cell.angle_alpha   90.00
_cell.angle_beta   90.00
_cell.angle_gamma   90.00
#
_symmetry.space_group_name_H-M   'P 1'
#
loop_
_entity.id
_entity.type
_entity.pdbx_description
1 polymer ?
#
loop_
_entity_poly.entity_id
_entity_poly.type
_entity_poly.pdbx_seq_one_letter_code
_entity_poly.pdbx_strand_id
1 'polypeptide(L)'
;MKDILKHYSKYILLDTLVAATSFAGAHGILSFFHLKFIEWVYYAVIGIIIIGILLGIFQLLLKIRKNYVKYVAICVEAICLIPLTYICILLFAFSYKPMHIVEKDGIKCVAYVRAFLQVYVDYYEYKNPLITGDEVLFTDHFGKGGFDPFVDGYEDDSMMEENAAMDDTTEITDDSEDEGIDNENIFSQQEKEDDTAIDTDSDGYPLTEEFQSYKKELTAVATYIRNTESYQGVKAGDELSEFLAYNISAKGYPYVNIAEQVYEQDGISAIATHYIIINESYVENGSREYVYQIKFKDKSGNEVASTKVVDFYLIDTETLEITDEKTNDWH
;
A
#
# COMPACT_ATOMS: atom_id res chain seq x y z
N MET A 1 -2.83 -51.98 0.37
CA MET A 1 -3.67 -50.87 -0.15
C MET A 1 -5.16 -51.03 0.17
N LYS A 2 -5.80 -52.19 -0.01
CA LYS A 2 -7.22 -52.40 0.31
C LYS A 2 -7.59 -52.22 1.80
N ASP A 3 -6.68 -52.54 2.73
CA ASP A 3 -6.96 -52.43 4.16
C ASP A 3 -6.79 -51.01 4.73
N ILE A 4 -5.96 -50.17 4.09
CA ILE A 4 -5.83 -48.76 4.47
C ILE A 4 -7.10 -48.00 4.06
N LEU A 5 -7.61 -48.23 2.85
CA LEU A 5 -8.88 -47.62 2.39
C LEU A 5 -10.11 -48.03 3.23
N LYS A 6 -10.09 -49.21 3.86
CA LYS A 6 -11.20 -49.71 4.68
C LYS A 6 -11.23 -49.09 6.08
N HIS A 7 -10.12 -48.51 6.53
CA HIS A 7 -10.02 -47.83 7.83
C HIS A 7 -10.55 -46.39 7.75
N TYR A 8 -10.27 -45.68 6.64
CA TYR A 8 -10.72 -44.30 6.40
C TYR A 8 -12.25 -44.20 6.17
N SER A 9 -12.90 -45.21 5.59
CA SER A 9 -14.34 -45.12 5.26
C SER A 9 -15.32 -45.16 6.46
N LYS A 10 -14.85 -45.13 7.71
CA LYS A 10 -15.72 -45.36 8.90
C LYS A 10 -16.14 -44.07 9.60
N TYR A 11 -15.38 -42.98 9.47
CA TYR A 11 -15.60 -41.72 10.17
C TYR A 11 -15.27 -40.53 9.26
N ILE A 12 -16.23 -40.06 8.47
CA ILE A 12 -16.06 -38.90 7.58
C ILE A 12 -15.56 -37.65 8.35
N LEU A 13 -16.01 -37.48 9.61
CA LEU A 13 -15.53 -36.41 10.48
C LEU A 13 -14.03 -36.52 10.81
N LEU A 14 -13.51 -37.74 10.98
CA LEU A 14 -12.08 -37.93 11.24
C LEU A 14 -11.26 -37.59 10.00
N ASP A 15 -11.71 -38.02 8.82
CA ASP A 15 -11.05 -37.70 7.55
C ASP A 15 -11.05 -36.18 7.30
N THR A 16 -12.18 -35.53 7.58
CA THR A 16 -12.32 -34.07 7.47
C THR A 16 -11.39 -33.34 8.43
N LEU A 17 -11.25 -33.84 9.68
CA LEU A 17 -10.32 -33.30 10.66
C LEU A 17 -8.87 -33.45 10.18
N VAL A 18 -8.49 -34.63 9.69
CA VAL A 18 -7.13 -34.88 9.16
C VAL A 18 -6.84 -33.96 7.97
N ALA A 19 -7.79 -33.76 7.06
CA ALA A 19 -7.64 -32.83 5.94
C ALA A 19 -7.43 -31.38 6.41
N ALA A 20 -8.23 -30.92 7.38
CA ALA A 20 -8.09 -29.58 7.96
C ALA A 20 -6.73 -29.39 8.64
N THR A 21 -6.28 -30.36 9.45
CA THR A 21 -4.96 -30.30 10.09
C THR A 21 -3.82 -30.35 9.08
N SER A 22 -3.96 -31.15 8.01
CA SER A 22 -2.95 -31.23 6.95
C SER A 22 -2.84 -29.89 6.19
N PHE A 23 -3.97 -29.25 5.90
CA PHE A 23 -3.98 -27.94 5.26
C PHE A 23 -3.38 -26.85 6.15
N ALA A 24 -3.72 -26.84 7.45
CA ALA A 24 -3.11 -25.92 8.41
C ALA A 24 -1.59 -26.12 8.52
N GLY A 25 -1.13 -27.38 8.51
CA GLY A 25 0.30 -27.70 8.46
C GLY A 25 0.98 -27.20 7.19
N ALA A 26 0.34 -27.39 6.03
CA ALA A 26 0.86 -26.89 4.76
C ALA A 26 0.93 -25.35 4.72
N HIS A 27 -0.09 -24.67 5.24
CA HIS A 27 -0.08 -23.21 5.39
C HIS A 27 1.07 -22.74 6.30
N GLY A 28 1.27 -23.41 7.46
CA GLY A 28 2.38 -23.12 8.35
C GLY A 28 3.75 -23.29 7.68
N ILE A 29 3.92 -24.36 6.88
CA ILE A 29 5.15 -24.58 6.10
C ILE A 29 5.36 -23.44 5.08
N LEU A 30 4.32 -23.03 4.36
CA LEU A 30 4.43 -21.94 3.39
C LEU A 30 4.81 -20.61 4.06
N SER A 31 4.22 -20.32 5.22
CA SER A 31 4.52 -19.09 5.97
C SER A 31 5.98 -19.03 6.43
N PHE A 32 6.63 -20.17 6.72
CA PHE A 32 8.08 -20.21 6.97
C PHE A 32 8.94 -19.77 5.78
N PHE A 33 8.40 -19.77 4.56
CA PHE A 33 9.09 -19.36 3.34
C PHE A 33 8.59 -18.02 2.79
N HIS A 34 7.87 -17.21 3.58
CA HIS A 34 7.26 -15.95 3.12
C HIS A 34 6.26 -16.16 1.97
N LEU A 35 5.48 -17.24 2.05
CA LEU A 35 4.50 -17.64 1.05
C LEU A 35 3.15 -17.93 1.70
N LYS A 36 2.08 -17.74 0.95
CA LYS A 36 0.73 -18.14 1.34
C LYS A 36 -0.05 -18.74 0.18
N PHE A 37 -1.07 -19.52 0.49
CA PHE A 37 -2.02 -19.93 -0.54
C PHE A 37 -2.77 -18.72 -1.09
N ILE A 38 -3.23 -18.83 -2.33
CA ILE A 38 -4.12 -17.86 -2.94
C ILE A 38 -5.53 -17.96 -2.33
N GLU A 39 -6.24 -16.85 -2.16
CA GLU A 39 -7.58 -16.76 -1.53
C GLU A 39 -8.59 -17.82 -2.01
N TRP A 40 -8.68 -18.09 -3.33
CA TRP A 40 -9.61 -19.09 -3.85
C TRP A 40 -9.31 -20.51 -3.32
N VAL A 41 -8.04 -20.83 -3.02
CA VAL A 41 -7.66 -22.12 -2.42
C VAL A 41 -8.21 -22.22 -0.99
N TYR A 42 -8.15 -21.14 -0.20
CA TYR A 42 -8.78 -21.12 1.11
C TYR A 42 -10.29 -21.32 1.01
N TYR A 43 -10.98 -20.62 0.11
CA TYR A 43 -12.42 -20.80 -0.09
C TYR A 43 -12.78 -22.23 -0.51
N ALA A 44 -11.99 -22.84 -1.42
CA ALA A 44 -12.19 -24.22 -1.84
C ALA A 44 -12.02 -25.22 -0.69
N VAL A 45 -10.95 -25.08 0.11
CA VAL A 45 -10.68 -25.96 1.25
C VAL A 45 -11.72 -25.79 2.35
N ILE A 46 -12.11 -24.56 2.68
CA ILE A 46 -13.18 -24.28 3.63
C ILE A 46 -14.49 -24.93 3.16
N GLY A 47 -14.82 -24.82 1.88
CA GLY A 47 -15.99 -25.47 1.29
C GLY A 47 -15.97 -27.00 1.43
N ILE A 48 -14.83 -27.64 1.14
CA ILE A 48 -14.65 -29.09 1.30
C ILE A 48 -14.81 -29.49 2.78
N ILE A 49 -14.24 -28.73 3.71
CA ILE A 49 -14.34 -28.98 5.15
C ILE A 49 -15.80 -28.88 5.60
N ILE A 50 -16.54 -27.85 5.18
CA ILE A 50 -17.96 -27.68 5.51
C ILE A 50 -18.78 -28.88 5.01
N ILE A 51 -18.58 -29.29 3.75
CA ILE A 51 -19.26 -30.47 3.18
C ILE A 51 -18.90 -31.74 3.96
N GLY A 52 -17.63 -31.92 4.31
CA GLY A 52 -17.17 -33.05 5.11
C GLY A 52 -17.82 -33.11 6.50
N ILE A 53 -17.96 -31.96 7.17
CA ILE A 53 -18.65 -31.84 8.46
C ILE A 53 -20.13 -32.20 8.30
N LEU A 54 -20.83 -31.64 7.31
CA LEU A 54 -22.25 -31.94 7.06
C LEU A 54 -22.49 -33.43 6.79
N LEU A 55 -21.71 -34.03 5.89
CA LEU A 55 -21.81 -35.46 5.59
C LEU A 55 -21.47 -36.32 6.81
N GLY A 56 -20.51 -35.90 7.63
CA GLY A 56 -20.12 -36.58 8.85
C GLY A 56 -21.18 -36.55 9.94
N ILE A 57 -21.86 -35.40 10.14
CA ILE A 57 -22.99 -35.26 11.05
C ILE A 57 -24.16 -36.10 10.55
N PHE A 58 -24.50 -36.00 9.26
CA PHE A 58 -25.55 -36.83 8.66
C PHE A 58 -25.28 -38.34 8.82
N GLN A 59 -24.03 -38.78 8.62
CA GLN A 59 -23.61 -40.16 8.87
C GLN A 59 -23.85 -40.58 10.33
N LEU A 60 -23.63 -39.68 11.29
CA LEU A 60 -23.88 -39.93 12.71
C LEU A 60 -25.38 -40.05 13.02
N LEU A 61 -26.20 -39.17 12.42
CA LEU A 61 -27.66 -39.20 12.59
C LEU A 61 -28.29 -40.48 12.05
N LEU A 62 -27.80 -41.00 10.91
CA LEU A 62 -28.27 -42.28 10.35
C LEU A 62 -28.00 -43.47 11.28
N LYS A 63 -26.95 -43.41 12.12
CA LYS A 63 -26.60 -44.47 13.09
C LYS A 63 -27.50 -44.48 14.33
N ILE A 64 -28.37 -43.48 14.54
CA ILE A 64 -29.32 -43.46 15.67
C ILE A 64 -30.30 -44.64 15.55
N ARG A 65 -30.39 -45.46 16.61
CA ARG A 65 -31.22 -46.68 16.62
C ARG A 65 -32.72 -46.39 16.72
N LYS A 66 -33.12 -45.34 17.44
CA LYS A 66 -34.53 -44.99 17.66
C LYS A 66 -35.04 -44.12 16.52
N ASN A 67 -35.99 -44.62 15.74
CA ASN A 67 -36.49 -43.94 14.54
C ASN A 67 -37.09 -42.55 14.83
N TYR A 68 -37.89 -42.38 15.90
CA TYR A 68 -38.45 -41.07 16.24
C TYR A 68 -37.36 -40.05 16.60
N VAL A 69 -36.33 -40.45 17.36
CA VAL A 69 -35.19 -39.57 17.70
C VAL A 69 -34.41 -39.19 16.45
N LYS A 70 -34.21 -40.14 15.54
CA LYS A 70 -33.54 -39.90 14.26
C LYS A 70 -34.25 -38.85 13.43
N TYR A 71 -35.57 -38.99 13.23
CA TYR A 71 -36.34 -38.02 12.44
C TYR A 71 -36.37 -36.64 13.09
N VAL A 72 -36.56 -36.57 14.42
CA VAL A 72 -36.51 -35.29 15.15
C VAL A 72 -35.13 -34.63 14.99
N ALA A 73 -34.04 -35.37 15.13
CA ALA A 73 -32.69 -34.81 14.99
C ALA A 73 -32.39 -34.30 13.58
N ILE A 74 -32.82 -35.03 12.54
CA ILE A 74 -32.69 -34.58 11.14
C ILE A 74 -33.52 -33.31 10.89
N CYS A 75 -34.74 -33.23 11.42
CA CYS A 75 -35.57 -32.02 11.30
C CYS A 75 -34.92 -30.82 12.00
N VAL A 76 -34.36 -31.02 13.20
CA VAL A 76 -33.65 -29.96 13.93
C VAL A 76 -32.43 -29.48 13.16
N GLU A 77 -31.61 -30.39 12.63
CA GLU A 77 -30.46 -30.04 11.79
C GLU A 77 -30.89 -29.19 10.58
N ALA A 78 -31.92 -29.63 9.85
CA ALA A 78 -32.44 -28.89 8.69
C ALA A 78 -32.91 -27.48 9.06
N ILE A 79 -33.60 -27.32 10.21
CA ILE A 79 -34.04 -26.00 10.70
C ILE A 79 -32.83 -25.13 11.08
N CYS A 80 -31.81 -25.70 11.72
CA CYS A 80 -30.59 -24.98 12.11
C CYS A 80 -29.74 -24.55 10.90
N LEU A 81 -29.77 -25.30 9.79
CA LEU A 81 -29.03 -24.95 8.58
C LEU A 81 -29.55 -23.67 7.92
N ILE A 82 -30.84 -23.37 8.03
CA ILE A 82 -31.44 -22.18 7.41
C ILE A 82 -30.79 -20.87 7.90
N PRO A 83 -30.82 -20.51 9.20
CA PRO A 83 -30.16 -19.29 9.68
C PRO A 83 -28.64 -19.34 9.48
N LEU A 84 -28.04 -20.53 9.58
CA LEU A 84 -26.60 -20.69 9.35
C LEU A 84 -26.22 -20.31 7.92
N THR A 85 -27.01 -20.69 6.91
CA THR A 85 -26.73 -20.29 5.51
C THR A 85 -26.73 -18.78 5.32
N TYR A 86 -27.68 -18.04 5.92
CA TYR A 86 -27.69 -16.57 5.85
C TYR A 86 -26.48 -15.94 6.53
N ILE A 87 -26.06 -16.46 7.68
CA ILE A 87 -24.85 -16.02 8.37
C ILE A 87 -23.62 -16.28 7.50
N CYS A 88 -23.51 -17.46 6.89
CA CYS A 88 -22.41 -17.80 5.99
C CYS A 88 -22.38 -16.89 4.76
N ILE A 89 -23.54 -16.59 4.15
CA ILE A 89 -23.63 -15.68 3.00
C ILE A 89 -23.16 -14.28 3.40
N LEU A 90 -23.60 -13.77 4.56
CA LEU A 90 -23.13 -12.47 5.06
C LEU A 90 -21.62 -12.47 5.26
N LEU A 91 -21.08 -13.44 6.01
CA LEU A 91 -19.64 -13.54 6.24
C LEU A 91 -18.84 -13.63 4.94
N PHE A 92 -19.34 -14.39 3.96
CA PHE A 92 -18.72 -14.49 2.65
C PHE A 92 -18.74 -13.14 1.93
N ALA A 93 -19.86 -12.42 1.93
CA ALA A 93 -19.96 -11.10 1.30
C ALA A 93 -18.96 -10.08 1.89
N PHE A 94 -18.70 -10.11 3.20
CA PHE A 94 -17.71 -9.24 3.84
C PHE A 94 -16.26 -9.70 3.66
N SER A 95 -16.04 -11.01 3.51
CA SER A 95 -14.69 -11.60 3.44
C SER A 95 -14.22 -11.82 2.00
N TYR A 96 -15.11 -11.72 1.01
CA TYR A 96 -14.79 -11.97 -0.39
C TYR A 96 -13.93 -10.84 -0.93
N LYS A 97 -12.75 -11.22 -1.44
CA LYS A 97 -11.82 -10.32 -2.12
C LYS A 97 -11.62 -10.82 -3.54
N PRO A 98 -12.15 -10.11 -4.56
CA PRO A 98 -11.84 -10.41 -5.95
C PRO A 98 -10.33 -10.48 -6.18
N MET A 99 -9.91 -11.45 -6.98
CA MET A 99 -8.51 -11.72 -7.27
C MET A 99 -8.26 -11.58 -8.76
N HIS A 100 -7.27 -10.78 -9.12
CA HIS A 100 -6.84 -10.58 -10.51
C HIS A 100 -5.35 -10.88 -10.64
N ILE A 101 -4.95 -11.43 -11.78
CA ILE A 101 -3.54 -11.57 -12.14
C ILE A 101 -3.22 -10.42 -13.07
N VAL A 102 -2.34 -9.54 -12.65
CA VAL A 102 -2.00 -8.31 -13.36
C VAL A 102 -0.49 -8.13 -13.41
N GLU A 103 -0.04 -7.30 -14.33
CA GLU A 103 1.34 -6.87 -14.41
C GLU A 103 1.37 -5.39 -14.01
N LYS A 104 2.09 -5.06 -12.95
CA LYS A 104 2.30 -3.68 -12.51
C LYS A 104 3.79 -3.47 -12.31
N ASP A 105 4.31 -2.39 -12.88
CA ASP A 105 5.74 -2.02 -12.79
C ASP A 105 6.67 -3.15 -13.26
N GLY A 106 6.23 -3.92 -14.27
CA GLY A 106 6.95 -5.09 -14.81
C GLY A 106 6.94 -6.33 -13.91
N ILE A 107 6.29 -6.28 -12.74
CA ILE A 107 6.16 -7.39 -11.82
C ILE A 107 4.79 -8.05 -12.03
N LYS A 108 4.80 -9.36 -12.21
CA LYS A 108 3.58 -10.15 -12.25
C LYS A 108 3.04 -10.33 -10.84
N CYS A 109 1.83 -9.84 -10.60
CA CYS A 109 1.22 -9.78 -9.27
C CYS A 109 -0.16 -10.44 -9.22
N VAL A 110 -0.53 -10.85 -8.01
CA VAL A 110 -1.90 -11.16 -7.62
C VAL A 110 -2.46 -9.95 -6.91
N ALA A 111 -3.44 -9.30 -7.53
CA ALA A 111 -4.17 -8.16 -6.98
C ALA A 111 -5.41 -8.65 -6.22
N TYR A 112 -5.55 -8.27 -4.96
CA TYR A 112 -6.75 -8.52 -4.16
C TYR A 112 -7.50 -7.24 -3.90
N VAL A 113 -8.75 -7.19 -4.35
CA VAL A 113 -9.61 -6.03 -4.20
C VAL A 113 -10.38 -6.11 -2.88
N ARG A 114 -10.19 -5.12 -2.02
CA ARG A 114 -11.00 -4.89 -0.81
C ARG A 114 -11.91 -3.70 -1.11
N ALA A 115 -13.18 -3.95 -1.41
CA ALA A 115 -14.10 -2.93 -1.92
C ALA A 115 -15.33 -2.65 -1.03
N PHE A 116 -15.33 -3.00 0.26
CA PHE A 116 -16.57 -2.91 1.05
C PHE A 116 -17.01 -1.47 1.35
N LEU A 117 -16.16 -0.66 1.98
CA LEU A 117 -16.44 0.77 2.29
C LEU A 117 -15.59 1.70 1.44
N GLN A 118 -14.33 1.32 1.24
CA GLN A 118 -13.36 1.94 0.37
C GLN A 118 -12.75 0.85 -0.50
N VAL A 119 -12.26 1.22 -1.68
CA VAL A 119 -11.59 0.31 -2.61
C VAL A 119 -10.09 0.42 -2.39
N TYR A 120 -9.52 -0.63 -1.82
CA TYR A 120 -8.09 -0.85 -1.76
C TYR A 120 -7.73 -2.07 -2.60
N VAL A 121 -6.63 -2.00 -3.34
CA VAL A 121 -6.08 -3.15 -4.06
C VAL A 121 -4.71 -3.46 -3.50
N ASP A 122 -4.61 -4.61 -2.84
CA ASP A 122 -3.34 -5.11 -2.32
C ASP A 122 -2.71 -6.06 -3.33
N TYR A 123 -1.44 -5.87 -3.64
CA TYR A 123 -0.76 -6.67 -4.64
C TYR A 123 0.35 -7.50 -4.03
N TYR A 124 0.40 -8.77 -4.43
CA TYR A 124 1.33 -9.76 -3.91
C TYR A 124 2.11 -10.36 -5.07
N GLU A 125 3.34 -10.79 -4.81
CA GLU A 125 4.16 -11.43 -5.84
C GLU A 125 3.52 -12.72 -6.36
N TYR A 126 3.26 -12.80 -7.66
CA TYR A 126 2.72 -14.00 -8.27
C TYR A 126 3.79 -15.09 -8.35
N LYS A 127 3.56 -16.23 -7.68
CA LYS A 127 4.43 -17.42 -7.81
C LYS A 127 3.82 -18.45 -8.75
N ASN A 128 2.59 -18.89 -8.46
CA ASN A 128 1.89 -19.90 -9.26
C ASN A 128 0.37 -19.87 -8.98
N PRO A 129 -0.47 -20.68 -9.67
CA PRO A 129 -1.92 -20.65 -9.49
C PRO A 129 -2.45 -21.02 -8.09
N LEU A 130 -1.62 -21.56 -7.20
CA LEU A 130 -2.00 -21.97 -5.85
C LEU A 130 -1.38 -21.11 -4.76
N ILE A 131 -0.25 -20.45 -5.03
CA ILE A 131 0.60 -19.80 -4.03
C ILE A 131 1.01 -18.41 -4.52
N THR A 132 1.04 -17.48 -3.57
CA THR A 132 1.48 -16.10 -3.74
C THR A 132 2.45 -15.73 -2.60
N GLY A 133 3.22 -14.65 -2.76
CA GLY A 133 3.97 -14.07 -1.63
C GLY A 133 3.02 -13.69 -0.49
N ASP A 134 3.49 -13.74 0.76
CA ASP A 134 2.68 -13.33 1.92
C ASP A 134 2.79 -11.83 2.23
N GLU A 135 3.83 -11.16 1.75
CA GLU A 135 4.04 -9.72 1.85
C GLU A 135 3.32 -8.93 0.74
N VAL A 136 2.72 -7.82 1.14
CA VAL A 136 2.11 -6.85 0.20
C VAL A 136 3.23 -6.04 -0.43
N LEU A 137 3.33 -6.10 -1.76
CA LEU A 137 4.30 -5.32 -2.53
C LEU A 137 3.87 -3.85 -2.63
N PHE A 138 2.60 -3.61 -2.93
CA PHE A 138 2.00 -2.29 -3.08
C PHE A 138 0.50 -2.33 -2.78
N THR A 139 -0.05 -1.18 -2.42
CA THR A 139 -1.48 -0.98 -2.16
C THR A 139 -1.96 0.27 -2.87
N ASP A 140 -2.97 0.13 -3.72
CA ASP A 140 -3.62 1.28 -4.38
C ASP A 140 -4.96 1.59 -3.71
N HIS A 141 -5.31 2.87 -3.62
CA HIS A 141 -6.61 3.32 -3.13
C HIS A 141 -7.42 3.97 -4.26
N PHE A 142 -8.64 3.49 -4.47
CA PHE A 142 -9.54 3.93 -5.55
C PHE A 142 -10.80 4.64 -5.03
N GLY A 143 -10.82 5.04 -3.75
CA GLY A 143 -11.93 5.82 -3.19
C GLY A 143 -13.09 4.95 -2.69
N LYS A 144 -14.34 5.37 -2.94
CA LYS A 144 -15.54 4.78 -2.32
C LYS A 144 -15.76 3.33 -2.75
N GLY A 145 -16.10 2.47 -1.80
CA GLY A 145 -16.37 1.05 -2.00
C GLY A 145 -17.55 0.75 -2.94
N GLY A 146 -17.67 -0.53 -3.28
CA GLY A 146 -18.80 -1.09 -4.04
C GLY A 146 -18.49 -1.47 -5.49
N PHE A 147 -17.24 -1.32 -5.94
CA PHE A 147 -16.83 -1.65 -7.30
C PHE A 147 -15.46 -2.36 -7.33
N ASP A 148 -15.19 -3.06 -8.43
CA ASP A 148 -13.90 -3.71 -8.72
C ASP A 148 -13.19 -2.95 -9.86
N PRO A 149 -12.03 -2.30 -9.60
CA PRO A 149 -11.37 -1.45 -10.59
C PRO A 149 -10.90 -2.20 -11.83
N PHE A 150 -10.73 -3.52 -11.77
CA PHE A 150 -10.30 -4.34 -12.91
C PHE A 150 -11.46 -4.82 -13.78
N VAL A 151 -12.70 -4.72 -13.30
CA VAL A 151 -13.90 -5.21 -14.00
C VAL A 151 -14.81 -4.05 -14.39
N ASP A 152 -15.07 -3.15 -13.45
CA ASP A 152 -16.02 -2.06 -13.61
C ASP A 152 -15.37 -0.83 -14.29
N GLY A 153 -14.03 -0.82 -14.36
CA GLY A 153 -13.24 0.34 -14.70
C GLY A 153 -13.29 1.37 -13.57
N TYR A 154 -12.36 2.32 -13.60
CA TYR A 154 -12.41 3.49 -12.74
C TYR A 154 -12.16 4.71 -13.62
N GLU A 155 -13.01 5.72 -13.52
CA GLU A 155 -12.72 7.04 -14.07
C GLU A 155 -11.65 7.64 -13.16
N ASP A 156 -10.56 8.13 -13.77
CA ASP A 156 -9.40 8.70 -13.11
C ASP A 156 -9.71 10.10 -12.55
N ASP A 157 -10.82 10.21 -11.82
CA ASP A 157 -11.39 11.48 -11.37
C ASP A 157 -10.73 11.99 -10.07
N SER A 158 -9.65 11.34 -9.61
CA SER A 158 -8.90 11.78 -8.43
C SER A 158 -7.37 11.86 -8.59
N MET A 159 -6.82 11.59 -9.79
CA MET A 159 -5.39 11.82 -10.08
C MET A 159 -5.13 12.95 -11.10
N MET A 160 -6.18 13.62 -11.58
CA MET A 160 -6.07 14.73 -12.55
C MET A 160 -5.81 16.12 -11.93
N GLU A 161 -5.95 16.31 -10.60
CA GLU A 161 -5.76 17.66 -10.01
C GLU A 161 -4.31 17.97 -9.57
N GLU A 162 -3.38 17.00 -9.66
CA GLU A 162 -1.95 17.26 -9.38
C GLU A 162 -1.05 17.16 -10.62
N ASN A 163 -1.48 16.49 -11.70
CA ASN A 163 -0.63 16.22 -12.87
C ASN A 163 -0.77 17.22 -14.04
N ALA A 164 -1.57 18.27 -13.90
CA ALA A 164 -1.73 19.29 -14.95
C ALA A 164 -0.62 20.36 -14.99
N ALA A 165 0.42 20.25 -14.14
CA ALA A 165 1.48 21.26 -14.03
C ALA A 165 2.88 20.73 -14.38
N MET A 166 2.99 19.69 -15.21
CA MET A 166 4.28 19.14 -15.61
C MET A 166 4.30 18.71 -17.08
N ASP A 167 3.93 19.61 -17.98
CA ASP A 167 4.43 19.57 -19.35
C ASP A 167 4.48 20.99 -19.90
N ASP A 168 5.62 21.65 -19.71
CA ASP A 168 6.16 22.47 -20.79
C ASP A 168 7.69 22.50 -20.67
N THR A 169 8.31 21.58 -21.40
CA THR A 169 9.72 21.68 -21.76
C THR A 169 9.95 23.00 -22.48
N THR A 170 10.82 23.82 -21.89
CA THR A 170 11.36 25.04 -22.50
C THR A 170 12.11 24.70 -23.80
N GLU A 171 11.39 24.76 -24.93
CA GLU A 171 12.01 24.99 -26.23
C GLU A 171 12.29 26.49 -26.37
N ILE A 172 13.56 26.85 -26.19
CA ILE A 172 14.07 28.17 -26.57
C ILE A 172 14.13 28.21 -28.10
N THR A 173 13.27 29.01 -28.72
CA THR A 173 13.53 29.55 -30.05
C THR A 173 13.43 31.06 -30.01
N ASP A 174 14.58 31.72 -30.22
CA ASP A 174 14.69 33.10 -30.67
C ASP A 174 13.83 33.31 -31.93
N ASP A 175 13.07 34.40 -31.98
CA ASP A 175 13.03 35.32 -33.14
C ASP A 175 12.11 36.55 -32.87
N SER A 176 12.77 37.70 -32.71
CA SER A 176 12.51 39.07 -33.22
C SER A 176 11.11 39.61 -33.61
N GLU A 177 10.94 40.92 -33.30
CA GLU A 177 10.17 42.00 -33.97
C GLU A 177 8.83 42.51 -33.36
N ASP A 178 8.96 43.62 -32.61
CA ASP A 178 8.34 44.97 -32.73
C ASP A 178 6.85 45.24 -33.09
N GLU A 179 6.39 46.39 -32.53
CA GLU A 179 5.26 47.29 -32.84
C GLU A 179 3.85 47.07 -32.24
N GLY A 180 3.49 47.94 -31.27
CA GLY A 180 2.54 49.04 -31.55
C GLY A 180 1.14 49.10 -30.88
N ILE A 181 1.02 49.97 -29.86
CA ILE A 181 -0.04 51.00 -29.66
C ILE A 181 -1.41 50.65 -29.01
N ASP A 182 -1.51 51.06 -27.73
CA ASP A 182 -2.41 52.02 -27.04
C ASP A 182 -3.94 51.80 -26.82
N ASN A 183 -4.29 51.87 -25.52
CA ASN A 183 -5.22 52.82 -24.86
C ASN A 183 -6.51 52.34 -24.12
N GLU A 184 -6.39 52.36 -22.78
CA GLU A 184 -7.21 53.05 -21.76
C GLU A 184 -8.37 52.39 -20.98
N ASN A 185 -8.31 52.66 -19.65
CA ASN A 185 -9.28 52.61 -18.54
C ASN A 185 -9.49 51.28 -17.75
N ILE A 186 -9.48 51.18 -16.41
CA ILE A 186 -9.50 52.11 -15.25
C ILE A 186 -9.16 51.28 -13.97
N PHE A 187 -8.41 51.88 -13.02
CA PHE A 187 -8.27 51.59 -11.54
C PHE A 187 -8.19 50.11 -11.06
N SER A 188 -7.29 49.68 -10.17
CA SER A 188 -6.63 50.36 -9.05
C SER A 188 -5.44 49.52 -8.54
N GLN A 189 -4.46 50.23 -7.99
CA GLN A 189 -3.18 49.79 -7.47
C GLN A 189 -3.26 48.70 -6.38
N GLN A 190 -2.42 47.67 -6.49
CA GLN A 190 -1.56 47.21 -5.40
C GLN A 190 -0.30 46.55 -5.97
N GLU A 191 0.81 46.68 -5.26
CA GLU A 191 2.19 46.78 -5.75
C GLU A 191 2.75 45.58 -6.51
N LYS A 192 3.57 45.90 -7.53
CA LYS A 192 4.65 45.04 -8.03
C LYS A 192 5.78 45.05 -7.00
N GLU A 193 6.09 43.90 -6.41
CA GLU A 193 7.43 43.55 -5.92
C GLU A 193 7.98 42.53 -6.93
N ASP A 194 8.78 42.97 -7.90
CA ASP A 194 10.26 43.05 -7.88
C ASP A 194 10.92 41.68 -7.80
N ASP A 195 11.60 41.30 -8.90
CA ASP A 195 12.44 40.11 -9.04
C ASP A 195 13.61 40.20 -8.04
N THR A 196 13.35 39.85 -6.79
CA THR A 196 14.39 39.71 -5.77
C THR A 196 15.03 38.34 -5.92
N ALA A 197 16.28 38.31 -6.41
CA ALA A 197 17.11 37.13 -6.33
C ALA A 197 17.16 36.66 -4.86
N ILE A 198 16.58 35.49 -4.58
CA ILE A 198 16.57 34.89 -3.25
C ILE A 198 18.03 34.58 -2.88
N ASP A 199 18.51 35.17 -1.77
CA ASP A 199 19.84 34.86 -1.24
C ASP A 199 19.85 33.41 -0.73
N THR A 200 20.84 32.64 -1.17
CA THR A 200 20.95 31.19 -0.92
C THR A 200 22.25 30.87 -0.21
N ASP A 201 22.24 29.84 0.62
CA ASP A 201 23.44 29.35 1.30
C ASP A 201 24.36 28.56 0.34
N SER A 202 25.42 27.96 0.89
CA SER A 202 26.41 27.21 0.09
C SER A 202 25.86 25.98 -0.64
N ASP A 203 24.68 25.46 -0.25
CA ASP A 203 24.01 24.35 -0.94
C ASP A 203 22.83 24.79 -1.81
N GLY A 204 22.63 26.11 -1.98
CA GLY A 204 21.59 26.67 -2.83
C GLY A 204 20.23 26.78 -2.15
N TYR A 205 20.16 26.58 -0.83
CA TYR A 205 18.92 26.65 -0.06
C TYR A 205 18.67 28.07 0.50
N PRO A 206 17.42 28.57 0.60
CA PRO A 206 17.18 29.97 0.97
C PRO A 206 17.68 30.34 2.36
N LEU A 207 18.25 31.54 2.48
CA LEU A 207 18.80 32.09 3.73
C LEU A 207 17.74 32.73 4.66
N THR A 208 16.45 32.64 4.33
CA THR A 208 15.41 33.20 5.19
C THR A 208 15.35 32.44 6.53
N GLU A 209 14.98 33.14 7.60
CA GLU A 209 14.89 32.55 8.94
C GLU A 209 13.95 31.33 8.99
N GLU A 210 12.87 31.39 8.23
CA GLU A 210 11.90 30.31 8.11
C GLU A 210 12.50 29.05 7.45
N PHE A 211 13.10 29.19 6.26
CA PHE A 211 13.70 28.05 5.56
C PHE A 211 14.85 27.45 6.36
N GLN A 212 15.68 28.28 7.00
CA GLN A 212 16.76 27.80 7.87
C GLN A 212 16.25 27.06 9.11
N SER A 213 15.04 27.38 9.58
CA SER A 213 14.35 26.60 10.63
C SER A 213 13.95 25.22 10.11
N TYR A 214 13.28 25.14 8.95
CA TYR A 214 12.93 23.85 8.32
C TYR A 214 14.15 22.99 8.03
N LYS A 215 15.26 23.60 7.60
CA LYS A 215 16.53 22.90 7.37
C LYS A 215 17.04 22.21 8.63
N LYS A 216 16.97 22.87 9.79
CA LYS A 216 17.38 22.27 11.08
C LYS A 216 16.49 21.09 11.45
N GLU A 217 15.19 21.22 11.26
CA GLU A 217 14.21 20.18 11.58
C GLU A 217 14.35 18.96 10.66
N LEU A 218 14.40 19.18 9.35
CA LEU A 218 14.65 18.13 8.36
C LEU A 218 15.95 17.38 8.64
N THR A 219 16.99 18.08 9.10
CA THR A 219 18.27 17.47 9.51
C THR A 219 18.12 16.61 10.75
N ALA A 220 17.36 17.07 11.74
CA ALA A 220 17.09 16.32 12.96
C ALA A 220 16.31 15.03 12.64
N VAL A 221 15.24 15.12 11.84
CA VAL A 221 14.45 13.96 11.40
C VAL A 221 15.31 12.99 10.59
N ALA A 222 16.06 13.48 9.60
CA ALA A 222 16.97 12.64 8.82
C ALA A 222 18.01 11.90 9.69
N THR A 223 18.54 12.59 10.70
CA THR A 223 19.51 12.00 11.65
C THR A 223 18.85 10.93 12.52
N TYR A 224 17.62 11.16 12.97
CA TYR A 224 16.83 10.19 13.72
C TYR A 224 16.61 8.92 12.89
N ILE A 225 16.03 9.06 11.70
CA ILE A 225 15.72 7.93 10.81
C ILE A 225 16.99 7.14 10.49
N ARG A 226 18.12 7.79 10.21
CA ARG A 226 19.38 7.08 9.97
C ARG A 226 19.84 6.22 11.15
N ASN A 227 19.63 6.69 12.37
CA ASN A 227 20.08 5.98 13.56
C ASN A 227 19.14 4.83 13.95
N THR A 228 17.88 4.88 13.51
CA THR A 228 16.84 3.87 13.83
C THR A 228 16.60 2.87 12.70
N GLU A 229 16.67 3.29 11.45
CA GLU A 229 16.39 2.49 10.26
C GLU A 229 17.67 1.91 9.64
N SER A 230 17.63 0.63 9.24
CA SER A 230 18.74 -0.02 8.53
C SER A 230 18.50 0.05 7.03
N TYR A 231 19.23 0.92 6.34
CA TYR A 231 19.18 0.97 4.89
C TYR A 231 20.14 -0.06 4.26
N GLN A 232 19.60 -1.14 3.68
CA GLN A 232 20.39 -2.16 3.00
C GLN A 232 20.78 -1.69 1.58
N GLY A 233 22.07 -1.75 1.23
CA GLY A 233 22.53 -1.50 -0.15
C GLY A 233 22.63 -0.04 -0.61
N VAL A 234 22.52 0.93 0.30
CA VAL A 234 22.75 2.35 0.00
C VAL A 234 24.24 2.57 -0.30
N LYS A 235 24.55 3.38 -1.33
CA LYS A 235 25.82 4.11 -1.35
C LYS A 235 25.75 5.23 -0.31
N ALA A 236 25.62 4.90 0.97
CA ALA A 236 25.76 5.90 2.01
C ALA A 236 27.27 6.10 2.16
N GLY A 237 27.77 7.28 1.81
CA GLY A 237 29.08 7.71 2.26
C GLY A 237 29.14 7.65 3.79
N ASP A 238 30.35 7.71 4.33
CA ASP A 238 30.59 7.51 5.76
C ASP A 238 29.89 8.57 6.64
N GLU A 239 29.44 9.70 6.06
CA GLU A 239 28.74 10.80 6.76
C GLU A 239 27.36 11.13 6.13
N LEU A 240 26.32 11.32 6.96
CA LEU A 240 24.96 11.69 6.52
C LEU A 240 24.94 13.04 5.79
N SER A 241 25.79 13.97 6.21
CA SER A 241 25.93 15.30 5.61
C SER A 241 26.36 15.26 4.14
N GLU A 242 26.96 14.18 3.68
CA GLU A 242 27.33 14.02 2.26
C GLU A 242 26.11 13.73 1.36
N PHE A 243 24.97 13.32 1.96
CA PHE A 243 23.77 12.88 1.23
C PHE A 243 22.54 13.76 1.44
N LEU A 244 22.56 14.67 2.42
CA LEU A 244 21.46 15.61 2.62
C LEU A 244 21.44 16.63 1.48
N ALA A 245 20.55 16.42 0.53
CA ALA A 245 20.24 17.39 -0.50
C ALA A 245 18.93 18.10 -0.14
N TYR A 246 19.04 19.34 0.36
CA TYR A 246 17.89 20.17 0.68
C TYR A 246 17.31 20.78 -0.59
N ASN A 247 15.99 20.71 -0.72
CA ASN A 247 15.29 21.13 -1.91
C ASN A 247 13.97 21.79 -1.52
N ILE A 248 13.39 22.50 -2.48
CA ILE A 248 12.08 23.12 -2.36
C ILE A 248 11.21 22.57 -3.48
N SER A 249 10.02 22.09 -3.13
CA SER A 249 9.06 21.58 -4.11
C SER A 249 8.52 22.71 -4.98
N ALA A 250 7.90 22.37 -6.11
CA ALA A 250 7.24 23.38 -6.96
C ALA A 250 6.14 24.18 -6.23
N LYS A 251 5.57 23.60 -5.15
CA LYS A 251 4.58 24.24 -4.28
C LYS A 251 5.22 25.10 -3.17
N GLY A 252 6.55 25.19 -3.13
CA GLY A 252 7.30 25.96 -2.13
C GLY A 252 7.66 25.17 -0.86
N TYR A 253 7.42 23.85 -0.84
CA TYR A 253 7.58 23.05 0.38
C TYR A 253 9.01 22.52 0.55
N PRO A 254 9.61 22.70 1.73
CA PRO A 254 10.95 22.20 2.01
C PRO A 254 10.96 20.68 2.12
N TYR A 255 11.95 20.04 1.49
CA TYR A 255 12.19 18.61 1.63
C TYR A 255 13.68 18.30 1.56
N VAL A 256 14.08 17.13 2.08
CA VAL A 256 15.47 16.67 2.02
C VAL A 256 15.55 15.25 1.49
N ASN A 257 16.41 15.02 0.51
CA ASN A 257 16.77 13.66 0.10
C ASN A 257 17.82 13.14 1.08
N ILE A 258 17.64 11.91 1.58
CA ILE A 258 18.49 11.34 2.64
C ILE A 258 19.26 10.10 2.20
N ALA A 259 18.79 9.41 1.14
CA ALA A 259 19.47 8.25 0.58
C ALA A 259 18.99 7.98 -0.85
N GLU A 260 19.86 7.35 -1.66
CA GLU A 260 19.50 6.75 -2.93
C GLU A 260 19.92 5.28 -2.95
N GLN A 261 19.03 4.43 -3.45
CA GLN A 261 19.27 2.99 -3.60
C GLN A 261 19.01 2.58 -5.04
N VAL A 262 19.94 1.82 -5.62
CA VAL A 262 19.77 1.30 -6.97
C VAL A 262 19.34 -0.16 -6.88
N TYR A 263 18.16 -0.45 -7.40
CA TYR A 263 17.61 -1.79 -7.53
C TYR A 263 17.85 -2.28 -8.95
N GLU A 264 18.65 -3.33 -9.14
CA GLU A 264 18.85 -3.97 -10.44
C GLU A 264 18.27 -5.40 -10.42
N GLN A 265 17.24 -5.64 -11.23
CA GLN A 265 16.67 -6.99 -11.40
C GLN A 265 16.28 -7.22 -12.87
N ASP A 266 16.70 -8.35 -13.43
CA ASP A 266 16.44 -8.77 -14.82
C ASP A 266 16.81 -7.73 -15.91
N GLY A 267 17.84 -6.92 -15.66
CA GLY A 267 18.35 -5.92 -16.61
C GLY A 267 17.65 -4.57 -16.57
N ILE A 268 16.67 -4.40 -15.69
CA ILE A 268 16.00 -3.12 -15.40
C ILE A 268 16.62 -2.56 -14.11
N SER A 269 17.02 -1.30 -14.13
CA SER A 269 17.49 -0.61 -12.91
C SER A 269 16.52 0.52 -12.53
N ALA A 270 16.06 0.51 -11.29
CA ALA A 270 15.28 1.58 -10.67
C ALA A 270 16.11 2.25 -9.57
N ILE A 271 15.97 3.56 -9.42
CA ILE A 271 16.58 4.38 -8.39
C ILE A 271 15.48 4.73 -7.39
N ALA A 272 15.59 4.23 -6.17
CA ALA A 272 14.74 4.63 -5.06
C ALA A 272 15.38 5.80 -4.32
N THR A 273 14.76 6.96 -4.37
CA THR A 273 15.17 8.16 -3.64
C THR A 273 14.33 8.27 -2.37
N HIS A 274 15.00 8.19 -1.22
CA HIS A 274 14.41 8.38 0.09
C HIS A 274 14.43 9.86 0.42
N TYR A 275 13.28 10.43 0.78
CA TYR A 275 13.19 11.85 1.12
C TYR A 275 12.17 12.10 2.23
N ILE A 276 12.35 13.23 2.91
CA ILE A 276 11.49 13.68 4.01
C ILE A 276 10.89 15.01 3.57
N ILE A 277 9.58 15.16 3.72
CA ILE A 277 8.83 16.37 3.37
C ILE A 277 7.90 16.76 4.51
N ILE A 278 7.63 18.05 4.67
CA ILE A 278 6.69 18.56 5.68
C ILE A 278 5.24 18.11 5.37
N ASN A 279 4.48 17.72 6.39
CA ASN A 279 3.02 17.57 6.31
C ASN A 279 2.33 18.85 6.77
N GLU A 280 1.72 19.58 5.85
CA GLU A 280 1.03 20.83 6.16
C GLU A 280 -0.37 20.66 6.73
N SER A 281 -0.98 19.50 6.54
CA SER A 281 -2.33 19.20 7.04
C SER A 281 -2.34 19.09 8.57
N TYR A 282 -1.17 18.88 9.17
CA TYR A 282 -1.00 18.78 10.61
C TYR A 282 -0.72 20.16 11.23
N VAL A 283 -1.67 20.63 12.06
CA VAL A 283 -1.57 21.93 12.74
C VAL A 283 -1.67 21.72 14.24
N GLU A 284 -0.52 21.52 14.88
CA GLU A 284 -0.41 21.50 16.35
C GLU A 284 0.59 22.56 16.84
N ASN A 285 0.23 23.27 17.91
CA ASN A 285 1.00 24.42 18.37
C ASN A 285 2.33 23.96 19.00
N GLY A 286 3.44 24.26 18.33
CA GLY A 286 4.79 23.95 18.81
C GLY A 286 5.39 22.65 18.27
N SER A 287 4.62 21.83 17.54
CA SER A 287 5.09 20.61 16.88
C SER A 287 4.79 20.63 15.39
N ARG A 288 5.68 20.07 14.58
CA ARG A 288 5.50 19.89 13.13
C ARG A 288 5.59 18.42 12.77
N GLU A 289 4.84 18.01 11.78
CA GLU A 289 4.89 16.65 11.27
C GLU A 289 5.65 16.59 9.94
N TYR A 290 6.50 15.57 9.81
CA TYR A 290 7.28 15.28 8.63
C TYR A 290 6.99 13.86 8.15
N VAL A 291 6.81 13.72 6.85
CA VAL A 291 6.52 12.44 6.21
C VAL A 291 7.77 11.91 5.56
N TYR A 292 8.15 10.68 5.89
CA TYR A 292 9.21 9.96 5.22
C TYR A 292 8.63 9.17 4.06
N GLN A 293 9.17 9.42 2.87
CA GLN A 293 8.67 8.88 1.61
C GLN A 293 9.80 8.32 0.75
N ILE A 294 9.45 7.41 -0.16
CA ILE A 294 10.36 6.84 -1.16
C ILE A 294 9.77 7.03 -2.55
N LYS A 295 10.50 7.69 -3.44
CA LYS A 295 10.21 7.83 -4.86
C LYS A 295 11.01 6.82 -5.67
N PHE A 296 10.40 6.24 -6.71
CA PHE A 296 11.08 5.30 -7.59
C PHE A 296 11.16 5.87 -8.99
N LYS A 297 12.38 6.00 -9.52
CA LYS A 297 12.64 6.52 -10.86
C LYS A 297 13.47 5.56 -11.71
N ASP A 298 13.31 5.59 -13.02
CA ASP A 298 14.25 4.92 -13.94
C ASP A 298 15.56 5.73 -14.07
N LYS A 299 16.52 5.19 -14.83
CA LYS A 299 17.79 5.89 -15.13
C LYS A 299 17.60 7.20 -15.93
N SER A 300 16.44 7.41 -16.53
CA SER A 300 16.09 8.61 -17.30
C SER A 300 15.39 9.66 -16.43
N GLY A 301 15.10 9.35 -15.16
CA GLY A 301 14.43 10.24 -14.22
C GLY A 301 12.90 10.17 -14.24
N ASN A 302 12.32 9.26 -15.04
CA ASN A 302 10.87 9.04 -15.09
C ASN A 302 10.42 8.27 -13.87
N GLU A 303 9.27 8.63 -13.30
CA GLU A 303 8.68 7.86 -12.21
C GLU A 303 8.23 6.48 -12.71
N VAL A 304 8.69 5.44 -12.03
CA VAL A 304 8.40 4.03 -12.38
C VAL A 304 7.49 3.33 -11.38
N ALA A 305 7.22 3.98 -10.24
CA ALA A 305 6.22 3.54 -9.27
C ALA A 305 5.75 4.75 -8.45
N SER A 306 4.55 4.64 -7.88
CA SER A 306 4.00 5.65 -6.99
C SER A 306 4.88 5.86 -5.75
N THR A 307 4.90 7.09 -5.25
CA THR A 307 5.59 7.44 -4.01
C THR A 307 5.05 6.60 -2.84
N LYS A 308 5.95 5.92 -2.12
CA LYS A 308 5.60 5.14 -0.92
C LYS A 308 5.76 6.01 0.32
N VAL A 309 4.71 6.15 1.11
CA VAL A 309 4.82 6.67 2.49
C VAL A 309 5.35 5.57 3.40
N VAL A 310 6.40 5.87 4.14
CA VAL A 310 7.06 4.91 5.03
C VAL A 310 6.64 5.15 6.46
N ASP A 311 6.73 6.39 6.94
CA ASP A 311 6.36 6.75 8.30
C ASP A 311 6.10 8.25 8.45
N PHE A 312 5.53 8.64 9.59
CA PHE A 312 5.32 10.01 10.03
C PHE A 312 6.11 10.30 11.31
N TYR A 313 6.70 11.50 11.36
CA TYR A 313 7.54 11.94 12.47
C TYR A 313 7.08 13.29 12.97
N LEU A 314 6.70 13.36 14.24
CA LEU A 314 6.45 14.60 14.94
C LEU A 314 7.74 15.15 15.52
N ILE A 315 8.03 16.42 15.27
CA ILE A 315 9.16 17.13 15.85
C ILE A 315 8.68 18.33 16.66
N ASP A 316 9.18 18.44 17.90
CA ASP A 316 9.03 19.65 18.70
C ASP A 316 9.96 20.75 18.16
N THR A 317 9.37 21.88 17.76
CA THR A 317 10.08 22.94 17.02
C THR A 317 11.07 23.74 17.87
N GLU A 318 11.02 23.64 19.19
CA GLU A 318 11.95 24.32 20.11
C GLU A 318 13.10 23.41 20.55
N THR A 319 12.78 22.16 20.87
CA THR A 319 13.71 21.18 21.45
C THR A 319 14.32 20.22 20.43
N LEU A 320 13.69 20.10 19.25
CA LEU A 320 14.00 19.10 18.21
C LEU A 320 13.87 17.65 18.69
N GLU A 321 13.10 17.40 19.75
CA GLU A 321 12.73 16.04 20.15
C GLU A 321 11.78 15.44 19.11
N ILE A 322 12.03 14.19 18.72
CA ILE A 322 11.31 13.50 17.65
C ILE A 322 10.51 12.33 18.23
N THR A 323 9.24 12.28 17.87
CA THR A 323 8.33 11.15 18.12
C THR A 323 8.02 10.46 16.81
N ASP A 324 8.36 9.18 16.75
CA ASP A 324 7.97 8.27 15.68
C ASP A 324 6.53 7.78 15.92
N GLU A 325 5.65 8.06 14.96
CA GLU A 325 4.23 7.74 15.06
C GLU A 325 3.90 6.29 14.69
N LYS A 326 4.81 5.62 13.96
CA LYS A 326 4.66 4.23 13.48
C LYS A 326 3.36 4.02 12.71
N THR A 327 3.04 4.96 11.84
CA THR A 327 1.86 4.93 10.99
C THR A 327 2.26 5.19 9.55
N ASN A 328 1.53 4.62 8.61
CA ASN A 328 1.72 4.86 7.18
C ASN A 328 0.43 5.40 6.51
N ASP A 329 -0.59 5.67 7.33
CA ASP A 329 -1.83 6.32 6.92
C ASP A 329 -1.70 7.82 7.18
N TRP A 330 -2.03 8.64 6.18
CA TRP A 330 -2.09 10.10 6.31
C TRP A 330 -3.17 10.51 7.32
N HIS A 331 -2.85 11.49 8.18
CA HIS A 331 -3.81 12.11 9.11
C HIS A 331 -4.72 13.14 8.46
#